data_AF-A0A418PWF8-F1
#
_entry.id   AF-A0A418PWF8-F1
#
_cell.length_a   1.000
_cell.length_b   1.000
_cell.length_c   1.000
_cell.angle_alpha   90.00
_cell.angle_beta   90.00
_cell.angle_gamma   90.00
#
_symmetry.space_group_name_H-M   'P 1'
#
loop_
_entity.id
_entity.type
_entity.pdbx_description
1 polymer ?
#
loop_
_entity_poly.entity_id
_entity_poly.type
_entity_poly.pdbx_seq_one_letter_code
_entity_poly.pdbx_strand_id
1 'polypeptide(L)' 'MWKFLGIIVYFYTIYEVVSSRFANSNDKLIWVLIVLLLPLLGTILWFAVGRNKRL' A
#
# COMPACT_ATOMS: atom_id res chain seq x y z
N MET A 1 -16.78 -9.72 9.44
CA MET A 1 -16.81 -9.69 7.95
C MET A 1 -15.97 -8.57 7.33
N TRP A 2 -15.82 -7.38 7.94
CA TRP A 2 -15.10 -6.23 7.33
C TRP A 2 -13.57 -6.37 7.18
N LYS A 3 -12.92 -7.21 8.01
CA LYS A 3 -11.44 -7.35 8.04
C LYS A 3 -10.83 -7.82 6.71
N PHE A 4 -11.57 -8.63 5.94
CA PHE A 4 -11.11 -9.14 4.65
C PHE A 4 -11.20 -8.10 3.53
N LEU A 5 -12.05 -7.06 3.70
CA LEU A 5 -12.24 -6.04 2.68
C LEU A 5 -10.94 -5.30 2.39
N GLY A 6 -10.17 -4.96 3.42
CA GLY A 6 -8.88 -4.27 3.24
C GLY A 6 -7.88 -5.09 2.44
N ILE A 7 -7.83 -6.41 2.67
CA ILE A 7 -6.96 -7.33 1.93
C ILE A 7 -7.42 -7.44 0.47
N ILE A 8 -8.73 -7.62 0.24
CA ILE A 8 -9.30 -7.72 -1.10
C ILE A 8 -9.02 -6.45 -1.91
N VAL A 9 -9.27 -5.28 -1.33
CA VAL A 9 -8.99 -3.98 -1.96
C VAL A 9 -7.50 -3.85 -2.27
N TYR A 10 -6.62 -4.23 -1.33
CA TYR A 10 -5.19 -4.13 -1.54
C TYR A 10 -4.69 -4.96 -2.74
N PHE A 11 -5.10 -6.23 -2.82
CA PHE A 11 -4.74 -7.10 -3.94
C PHE A 11 -5.37 -6.63 -5.25
N TYR A 12 -6.63 -6.16 -5.20
CA TYR A 12 -7.29 -5.59 -6.37
C TYR A 12 -6.55 -4.36 -6.90
N THR A 13 -6.08 -3.46 -6.02
CA THR A 13 -5.30 -2.29 -6.41
C THR A 13 -3.97 -2.67 -7.05
N ILE A 14 -3.27 -3.69 -6.53
CA ILE A 14 -2.04 -4.19 -7.17
C ILE A 14 -2.35 -4.71 -8.57
N TYR A 15 -3.40 -5.53 -8.71
CA TYR A 15 -3.84 -6.04 -10.02
C TYR A 15 -4.17 -4.92 -11.00
N GLU A 16 -4.91 -3.91 -10.54
CA GLU A 16 -5.33 -2.76 -11.35
C GLU A 16 -4.11 -1.97 -11.83
N VAL A 17 -3.19 -1.59 -10.93
CA VAL A 17 -1.97 -0.84 -11.29
C VAL A 17 -1.08 -1.63 -12.25
N VAL A 18 -0.91 -2.94 -12.07
CA VAL A 18 -0.08 -3.75 -12.98
C VAL A 18 -0.73 -3.87 -14.36
N SER A 19 -2.05 -4.04 -14.40
CA SER A 19 -2.84 -4.25 -15.63
C SER A 19 -3.13 -2.95 -16.40
N SER A 20 -3.08 -1.81 -15.72
CA SER A 20 -3.37 -0.51 -16.31
C SER A 20 -2.29 -0.05 -17.29
N ARG A 21 -2.72 0.69 -18.32
CA ARG A 21 -1.83 1.35 -19.28
C ARG A 21 -1.48 2.73 -18.76
N PHE A 22 -0.19 3.01 -18.62
CA PHE A 22 0.33 4.31 -18.20
C PHE A 22 0.91 5.03 -19.41
N ALA A 23 0.80 6.36 -19.42
CA ALA A 23 1.37 7.18 -20.50
C ALA A 23 2.90 7.08 -20.55
N ASN A 24 3.55 6.93 -19.39
CA ASN A 24 4.98 6.74 -19.25
C ASN A 24 5.28 5.43 -18.48
N SER A 25 6.30 4.68 -18.91
CA SER A 25 6.77 3.48 -18.22
C SER A 25 7.23 3.75 -16.78
N ASN A 26 7.78 4.94 -16.52
CA ASN A 26 8.22 5.35 -15.19
C ASN A 26 7.04 5.53 -14.23
N ASP A 27 5.90 6.02 -14.72
CA ASP A 27 4.71 6.24 -13.89
C ASP A 27 4.19 4.92 -13.32
N LYS A 28 4.15 3.86 -14.15
CA LYS A 28 3.78 2.52 -13.69
C LYS A 28 4.69 2.05 -12.56
N LEU A 29 6.01 2.18 -12.75
CA LEU A 29 6.99 1.77 -11.76
C LEU A 29 6.78 2.52 -10.43
N ILE A 30 6.59 3.84 -10.49
CA ILE A 30 6.34 4.68 -9.32
C ILE A 30 5.07 4.21 -8.59
N TRP A 31 3.96 4.01 -9.31
CA TRP A 31 2.70 3.59 -8.69
C TRP A 31 2.77 2.19 -8.07
N VAL A 32 3.45 1.24 -8.73
CA VAL A 32 3.68 -0.10 -8.17
C VAL A 32 4.45 0.00 -6.85
N LEU A 33 5.51 0.81 -6.81
CA LEU A 33 6.30 1.03 -5.59
C LEU A 33 5.46 1.67 -4.48
N ILE A 34 4.67 2.71 -4.80
CA ILE A 34 3.80 3.37 -3.82
C ILE A 34 2.83 2.36 -3.20
N VAL A 35 2.12 1.58 -4.02
CA VAL A 35 1.11 0.61 -3.54
C VAL A 35 1.77 -0.50 -2.70
N LEU A 36 2.93 -1.00 -3.11
CA LEU A 36 3.64 -2.04 -2.35
C LEU A 36 4.17 -1.54 -1.00
N LEU A 37 4.63 -0.29 -0.93
CA LEU A 37 5.23 0.28 0.28
C LEU A 37 4.20 0.90 1.23
N LEU A 38 2.99 1.21 0.77
CA LEU A 38 1.93 1.79 1.59
C LEU A 38 1.65 1.07 2.93
N PRO A 39 1.52 -0.28 2.99
CA PRO A 39 1.32 -0.99 4.27
C PRO A 39 2.51 -0.84 5.24
N LEU A 40 3.72 -0.60 4.73
CA LEU A 40 4.89 -0.36 5.58
C LEU A 40 4.80 0.99 6.28
N LEU A 41 4.08 1.98 5.73
CA LEU A 41 3.88 3.27 6.40
C LEU A 41 3.21 3.10 7.77
N GLY A 42 2.22 2.22 7.89
CA GLY A 42 1.60 1.92 9.19
C GLY A 42 2.61 1.33 10.18
N THR A 43 3.51 0.48 9.69
CA THR A 43 4.59 -0.11 10.49
C THR A 43 5.57 0.97 10.95
N ILE A 44 6.01 1.84 10.04
CA ILE A 44 6.91 2.97 10.33
C ILE A 44 6.27 3.91 11.36
N LEU A 45 5.00 4.28 11.16
CA LEU A 45 4.25 5.15 12.07
C LEU A 45 4.11 4.53 13.46
N TRP A 46 3.90 3.21 13.56
CA TRP A 46 3.88 2.54 14.84
C TRP A 46 5.21 2.68 15.58
N PHE A 47 6.34 2.43 14.92
CA PHE A 47 7.65 2.56 15.57
C PHE A 47 8.05 4.00 15.88
N ALA A 48 7.70 4.94 15.00
CA ALA A 48 8.05 6.36 15.16
C ALA A 48 7.19 7.06 16.23
N VAL A 49 5.88 6.78 16.26
CA VAL A 49 4.91 7.51 17.09
C VAL A 49 4.25 6.62 18.14
N GLY A 50 3.79 5.44 17.73
CA GLY A 50 2.96 4.57 18.56
C GLY A 50 3.71 3.88 19.70
N ARG A 51 4.97 3.48 19.46
CA ARG A 51 5.78 2.68 20.39
C ARG A 51 5.92 3.33 21.77
N ASN A 52 6.09 4.64 21.81
CA ASN A 52 6.28 5.40 23.05
C ASN A 52 4.97 5.60 23.85
N LYS A 53 3.81 5.23 23.28
CA LYS A 53 2.48 5.35 23.89
C LYS A 53 1.91 4.00 24.33
N ARG A 54 2.69 2.92 24.27
CA ARG A 54 2.29 1.58 24.70
C ARG A 54 2.26 1.53 26.23
N LEU A 55 1.16 1.04 26.81
CA LEU A 55 1.04 0.70 28.23
C LEU A 55 1.85 -0.56 28.56
#